data_AF-A0A526YFA7-F1
#
_entry.id   AF-A0A526YFA7-F1
#
_cell.length_a   1.000
_cell.length_b   1.000
_cell.length_c   1.000
_cell.angle_alpha   90.00
_cell.angle_beta   90.00
_cell.angle_gamma   90.00
#
_symmetry.space_group_name_H-M   'P 1'
#
loop_
_entity.id
_entity.type
_entity.pdbx_description
1 polymer ?
#
loop_
_entity_poly.entity_id
_entity_poly.type
_entity_poly.pdbx_seq_one_letter_code
_entity_poly.pdbx_strand_id
1 'polypeptide(L)'
;TRDVRTVPGRGVRGSAEGRPVAAGNGRLMNDLGWPLPPSLTERARSLEASGYSVVYVGWGEQVHAVLSLDDSPLPEAHAAIAALRERGLDATL
;
A
#
# COMPACT_ATOMS: atom_id res chain seq x y z
N THR A 1 -20.12 -1.87 -4.40
CA THR A 1 -19.39 -2.87 -3.58
C THR A 1 -20.26 -3.31 -2.42
N ARG A 2 -20.17 -4.57 -2.00
CA ARG A 2 -20.87 -5.14 -0.83
C ARG A 2 -19.88 -5.94 0.02
N ASP A 3 -20.25 -6.20 1.27
CA ASP A 3 -19.49 -7.06 2.20
C ASP A 3 -18.02 -6.68 2.38
N VAL A 4 -17.72 -5.38 2.35
CA VAL A 4 -16.34 -4.88 2.54
C VAL A 4 -15.89 -5.19 3.97
N ARG A 5 -14.75 -5.85 4.10
CA ARG A 5 -14.12 -6.20 5.37
C ARG A 5 -12.66 -5.81 5.36
N THR A 6 -12.24 -5.16 6.43
CA THR A 6 -10.83 -4.92 6.73
C THR A 6 -10.18 -6.22 7.19
N VAL A 7 -8.99 -6.49 6.65
CA VAL A 7 -8.08 -7.52 7.12
C VAL A 7 -6.92 -6.78 7.80
N PRO A 8 -6.89 -6.72 9.14
CA PRO A 8 -5.93 -5.90 9.88
C PRO A 8 -4.48 -6.16 9.46
N GLY A 9 -3.74 -5.09 9.16
CA GLY A 9 -2.35 -5.14 8.71
C GLY A 9 -2.14 -5.76 7.31
N ARG A 10 -3.21 -6.05 6.56
CA ARG A 10 -3.11 -6.67 5.23
C ARG A 10 -3.84 -5.88 4.14
N GLY A 11 -5.03 -5.34 4.44
CA GLY A 11 -5.80 -4.53 3.48
C GLY A 11 -7.30 -4.71 3.65
N VAL A 12 -8.03 -4.69 2.54
CA VAL A 12 -9.49 -4.84 2.48
C VAL A 12 -9.89 -5.85 1.41
N ARG A 13 -11.01 -6.55 1.65
CA ARG A 13 -11.65 -7.43 0.66
C ARG A 13 -13.16 -7.23 0.66
N GLY A 14 -13.83 -7.61 -0.42
CA GLY A 14 -15.28 -7.57 -0.51
C GLY A 14 -15.77 -8.14 -1.83
N SER A 15 -16.96 -7.71 -2.25
CA SER A 15 -17.53 -8.05 -3.55
C SER A 15 -17.94 -6.80 -4.35
N ALA A 16 -17.75 -6.84 -5.66
CA ALA A 16 -18.25 -5.84 -6.61
C ALA A 16 -18.93 -6.58 -7.77
N GLU A 17 -20.19 -6.24 -8.07
CA GLU A 17 -20.94 -6.90 -9.15
C GLU A 17 -20.96 -8.44 -9.04
N GLY A 18 -21.02 -8.97 -7.81
CA GLY A 18 -20.98 -10.41 -7.55
C GLY A 18 -19.59 -11.06 -7.68
N ARG A 19 -18.55 -10.29 -8.02
CA ARG A 19 -17.16 -10.77 -8.14
C ARG A 19 -16.36 -10.46 -6.88
N PRO A 20 -15.48 -11.36 -6.41
CA PRO A 20 -14.62 -11.07 -5.29
C PRO A 20 -13.59 -10.00 -5.70
N VAL A 21 -13.35 -9.03 -4.82
CA VAL A 21 -12.37 -7.95 -5.00
C VAL A 21 -11.52 -7.79 -3.76
N ALA A 22 -10.25 -7.43 -3.92
CA ALA A 22 -9.34 -7.17 -2.81
C ALA A 22 -8.31 -6.08 -3.15
N ALA A 23 -7.91 -5.34 -2.12
CA ALA A 23 -6.81 -4.38 -2.18
C ALA A 23 -5.96 -4.51 -0.91
N GLY A 24 -4.66 -4.76 -1.04
CA GLY A 24 -3.78 -4.96 0.11
C GLY A 24 -2.36 -5.39 -0.24
N ASN A 25 -1.59 -5.79 0.76
CA ASN A 25 -0.22 -6.25 0.57
C ASN A 25 -0.17 -7.67 -0.07
N GLY A 26 1.04 -8.11 -0.43
CA GLY A 26 1.24 -9.43 -1.04
C GLY A 26 0.77 -10.59 -0.14
N ARG A 27 0.79 -10.41 1.19
CA ARG A 27 0.29 -11.43 2.12
C ARG A 27 -1.21 -11.64 1.95
N LEU A 28 -2.00 -10.56 1.81
CA LEU A 28 -3.44 -10.67 1.53
C LEU A 28 -3.70 -11.49 0.26
N MET A 29 -2.95 -11.23 -0.82
CA MET A 29 -3.12 -11.92 -2.09
C MET A 29 -2.79 -13.40 -1.97
N ASN A 30 -1.69 -13.73 -1.27
CA ASN A 30 -1.32 -15.11 -0.98
C ASN A 30 -2.38 -15.84 -0.13
N ASP A 31 -2.94 -15.19 0.89
CA ASP A 31 -3.99 -15.79 1.72
C ASP A 31 -5.29 -16.06 0.92
N LEU A 32 -5.57 -15.23 -0.08
CA LEU A 32 -6.70 -15.40 -1.00
C LEU A 32 -6.42 -16.43 -2.11
N GLY A 33 -5.18 -16.90 -2.23
CA GLY A 33 -4.75 -17.79 -3.30
C GLY A 33 -4.64 -17.08 -4.67
N TRP A 34 -4.53 -15.76 -4.70
CA TRP A 34 -4.48 -14.98 -5.93
C TRP A 34 -3.02 -14.81 -6.35
N PRO A 35 -2.59 -15.44 -7.46
CA PRO A 35 -1.19 -15.42 -7.85
C PRO A 35 -0.75 -14.01 -8.22
N LEU A 36 0.45 -13.63 -7.76
CA LEU A 36 1.08 -12.36 -8.12
C LEU A 36 1.84 -12.52 -9.44
N PRO A 37 1.46 -11.81 -10.52
CA PRO A 37 2.23 -11.83 -11.76
C PRO A 37 3.68 -11.35 -11.52
N PRO A 38 4.69 -11.98 -12.15
CA PRO A 38 6.09 -11.59 -11.99
C PRO A 38 6.34 -10.10 -12.30
N SER A 39 5.72 -9.58 -13.36
CA SER A 39 5.83 -8.17 -13.77
C SER A 39 5.32 -7.20 -12.69
N LEU A 40 4.18 -7.51 -12.05
CA LEU A 40 3.65 -6.70 -10.95
C LEU A 40 4.52 -6.82 -9.69
N THR A 41 5.11 -7.99 -9.46
CA THR A 41 6.00 -8.24 -8.32
C THR A 41 7.34 -7.51 -8.47
N GLU A 42 7.89 -7.45 -9.68
CA GLU A 42 9.08 -6.65 -10.00
C GLU A 42 8.80 -5.16 -9.85
N ARG A 43 7.64 -4.69 -10.35
CA ARG A 43 7.24 -3.29 -10.20
C ARG A 43 7.04 -2.90 -8.74
N ALA A 44 6.36 -3.74 -7.97
CA ALA A 44 6.17 -3.55 -6.52
C ALA A 44 7.52 -3.41 -5.81
N ARG A 45 8.45 -4.35 -6.04
CA ARG A 45 9.79 -4.32 -5.42
C ARG A 45 10.57 -3.06 -5.77
N SER A 46 10.47 -2.57 -7.01
CA SER A 46 11.12 -1.33 -7.43
C SER A 46 10.52 -0.09 -6.74
N LEU A 47 9.20 -0.07 -6.54
CA LEU A 47 8.51 1.02 -5.83
C LEU A 47 8.85 1.01 -4.34
N GLU A 48 8.81 -0.16 -3.69
CA GLU A 48 9.20 -0.33 -2.29
C GLU A 48 10.66 0.07 -2.05
N ALA A 49 11.57 -0.32 -2.94
CA ALA A 49 12.98 0.08 -2.87
C ALA A 49 13.18 1.60 -3.02
N SER A 50 12.20 2.30 -3.61
CA SER A 50 12.20 3.76 -3.77
C SER A 50 11.46 4.47 -2.63
N GLY A 51 11.05 3.75 -1.57
CA GLY A 51 10.40 4.31 -0.39
C GLY A 51 8.87 4.40 -0.48
N TYR A 52 8.26 3.95 -1.57
CA TYR A 52 6.80 3.95 -1.70
C TYR A 52 6.17 2.78 -0.94
N SER A 53 5.04 3.03 -0.30
CA SER A 53 4.16 1.95 0.18
C SER A 53 3.40 1.36 -1.00
N VAL A 54 3.26 0.04 -1.06
CA VAL A 54 2.67 -0.67 -2.21
C VAL A 54 1.38 -1.41 -1.83
N VAL A 55 0.36 -1.31 -2.70
CA VAL A 55 -0.93 -2.01 -2.58
C VAL A 55 -1.23 -2.77 -3.87
N TYR A 56 -1.36 -4.08 -3.79
CA TYR A 56 -1.90 -4.91 -4.87
C TYR A 56 -3.42 -4.79 -4.93
N VAL A 57 -3.97 -4.79 -6.14
CA VAL A 57 -5.41 -4.75 -6.38
C VAL A 57 -5.81 -5.88 -7.31
N GLY A 58 -6.87 -6.60 -6.95
CA GLY A 58 -7.35 -7.75 -7.70
C GLY A 58 -8.86 -7.89 -7.70
N TRP A 59 -9.36 -8.61 -8.70
CA TRP A 59 -10.74 -9.06 -8.81
C TRP A 59 -10.83 -10.37 -9.58
N GLY A 60 -11.88 -11.16 -9.33
CA GLY A 60 -12.08 -12.42 -10.04
C GLY A 60 -10.91 -13.39 -9.85
N GLU A 61 -10.38 -13.44 -8.63
CA GLU A 61 -9.29 -14.35 -8.23
C GLU A 61 -7.93 -14.07 -8.88
N GLN A 62 -7.77 -12.88 -9.45
CA GLN A 62 -6.56 -12.45 -10.14
C GLN A 62 -6.13 -11.06 -9.66
N VAL A 63 -4.82 -10.86 -9.56
CA VAL A 63 -4.21 -9.56 -9.28
C VAL A 63 -3.94 -8.84 -10.59
N HIS A 64 -4.49 -7.64 -10.74
CA HIS A 64 -4.47 -6.87 -11.98
C HIS A 64 -3.59 -5.63 -11.92
N ALA A 65 -3.33 -5.11 -10.71
CA ALA A 65 -2.61 -3.86 -10.56
C ALA A 65 -1.81 -3.80 -9.26
N VAL A 66 -0.87 -2.85 -9.27
CA VAL A 66 -0.12 -2.39 -8.11
C VAL A 66 -0.22 -0.87 -8.04
N LEU A 67 -0.53 -0.34 -6.85
CA LEU A 67 -0.58 1.08 -6.56
C LEU A 67 0.58 1.44 -5.65
N SER A 68 1.29 2.53 -5.95
CA SER A 68 2.21 3.16 -5.00
C SER A 68 1.51 4.29 -4.26
N LEU A 69 1.69 4.30 -2.96
CA LEU A 69 1.32 5.39 -2.07
C LEU A 69 2.60 6.13 -1.70
N ASP A 70 2.60 7.43 -2.01
CA ASP A 70 3.64 8.37 -1.63
C ASP A 70 3.15 9.11 -0.39
N ASP A 71 3.92 9.07 0.68
CA ASP A 71 3.67 9.87 1.88
C ASP A 71 4.73 10.99 1.97
N SER A 72 5.01 11.61 0.82
CA SER A 72 5.94 12.73 0.71
C SER A 72 5.58 13.79 1.74
N PRO A 73 6.52 14.15 2.63
CA PRO A 73 6.31 15.23 3.58
C PRO A 73 5.89 16.51 2.86
N LEU A 74 5.02 17.29 3.49
CA LEU A 74 4.67 18.62 2.99
C LEU A 74 5.95 19.46 2.77
N PRO A 75 6.01 20.34 1.75
CA PRO A 75 7.20 21.14 1.46
C PRO A 75 7.75 21.90 2.69
N GLU A 76 6.86 22.37 3.56
CA GLU A 76 7.17 23.07 4.80
C GLU A 76 7.72 22.18 5.93
N ALA A 77 7.59 20.85 5.82
CA ALA A 77 8.03 19.91 6.86
C ALA A 77 9.53 20.04 7.14
N HIS A 78 10.34 20.33 6.12
CA HIS A 78 11.78 20.58 6.30
C HIS A 78 12.06 21.78 7.20
N ALA A 79 11.36 22.90 6.99
CA ALA A 79 11.52 24.10 7.81
C ALA A 79 11.02 23.86 9.24
N ALA A 80 9.92 23.12 9.40
CA ALA A 80 9.39 22.75 10.71
C ALA A 80 10.37 21.85 11.49
N ILE A 81 10.95 20.83 10.85
CA ILE A 81 11.96 19.94 11.46
C ILE A 81 13.21 20.72 11.85
N ALA A 82 13.69 21.64 11.00
CA ALA A 82 14.84 22.49 11.30
C ALA A 82 14.60 23.37 12.55
N ALA A 83 13.44 24.04 12.62
CA ALA A 83 13.08 24.88 13.76
C ALA A 83 12.95 24.08 15.08
N LEU A 84 12.48 22.83 15.03
CA LEU A 84 12.43 21.95 16.19
C LEU A 84 13.84 21.59 16.68
N ARG A 85 14.76 21.23 15.77
CA ARG A 85 16.15 20.90 16.08
C ARG A 85 16.91 22.08 16.68
N GLU A 86 16.70 23.30 16.17
CA GLU A 86 17.29 24.53 16.73
C GLU A 86 16.86 24.79 18.18
N ARG A 87 15.71 24.26 18.59
CA ARG A 87 15.19 24.35 19.97
C ARG A 87 15.65 23.20 20.86
N GLY A 88 16.59 22.38 20.39
CA GLY A 88 17.11 21.21 21.11
C GLY A 88 16.13 20.04 21.16
N LEU A 89 15.09 20.03 20.32
CA LEU A 89 14.13 18.94 20.21
C LEU A 89 14.48 18.07 19.01
N ASP A 90 14.53 16.75 19.22
CA ASP A 90 14.77 15.81 18.14
C ASP A 90 13.45 15.40 17.47
N ALA A 91 13.47 15.30 16.15
CA ALA A 91 12.31 14.91 15.35
C ALA A 91 12.57 13.52 14.76
N THR A 92 11.81 12.52 15.20
CA THR A 92 11.82 11.14 14.70
C THR A 92 10.47 10.84 14.05
N LEU A 93 10.51 10.24 12.86
CA LEU A 93 9.36 9.66 12.16
C LEU A 93 9.31 8.16 12.40
#